data_AF-A0A840TMT5-F1
#
_entry.id   AF-A0A840TMT5-F1
#
_cell.length_a   1.000
_cell.length_b   1.000
_cell.length_c   1.000
_cell.angle_alpha   90.00
_cell.angle_beta   90.00
_cell.angle_gamma   90.00
#
_symmetry.space_group_name_H-M   'P 1'
#
loop_
_entity.id
_entity.type
_entity.pdbx_description
1 polymer ?
#
loop_
_entity_poly.entity_id
_entity_poly.type
_entity_poly.pdbx_seq_one_letter_code
_entity_poly.pdbx_strand_id
1 'polypeptide(L)'
;MGLDMRPMGKPKPGFEKRFVEIFEMVSQDKIPQPTFFDKFKGKKMPTKDELLQEWFANQIQTYETIKAPRVGRDKEAEEWIRNRYDELEQKPSLDQFLKDYDGYYVIELAKEQDGVPVYIAMGQDENVFRGEFLRDCENIIGEDLMSEAWNTKMADETLDYGNRLMEVADTIARQNNVEYLKSQRLPPDTDEDTIESKLHILYSLAKWLIFYGKNGHGYEADF
;
A
#
# COMPACT_ATOMS: atom_id res chain seq x y z
N MET A 1 10.06 15.98 -2.43
CA MET A 1 9.49 14.74 -1.86
C MET A 1 7.98 14.93 -1.91
N GLY A 2 7.27 13.89 -2.32
CA GLY A 2 5.82 13.92 -2.53
C GLY A 2 5.22 12.65 -1.96
N LEU A 3 3.92 12.66 -1.71
CA LEU A 3 3.24 11.60 -0.98
C LEU A 3 3.27 10.26 -1.72
N ASP A 4 3.73 9.24 -1.02
CA ASP A 4 3.59 7.82 -1.36
C ASP A 4 2.71 7.14 -0.31
N MET A 5 1.73 6.36 -0.75
CA MET A 5 0.83 5.60 0.10
C MET A 5 1.22 4.13 0.08
N ARG A 6 1.91 3.69 1.13
CA ARG A 6 2.41 2.33 1.27
C ARG A 6 1.34 1.47 1.96
N PRO A 7 0.86 0.37 1.35
CA PRO A 7 -0.13 -0.45 2.02
C PRO A 7 0.56 -1.17 3.19
N MET A 8 -0.03 -1.10 4.39
CA MET A 8 0.49 -1.78 5.58
C MET A 8 0.05 -3.24 5.59
N GLY A 9 0.84 -4.13 6.20
CA GLY A 9 0.38 -5.49 6.46
C GLY A 9 -0.84 -5.52 7.39
N LYS A 10 -1.66 -6.55 7.27
CA LYS A 10 -2.83 -6.75 8.15
C LYS A 10 -2.47 -7.67 9.32
N PRO A 11 -3.10 -7.55 10.49
CA PRO A 11 -2.82 -8.45 11.60
C PRO A 11 -3.11 -9.91 11.23
N LYS A 12 -2.26 -10.82 11.69
CA LYS A 12 -2.56 -12.25 11.75
C LYS A 12 -3.74 -12.50 12.71
N PRO A 13 -4.56 -13.54 12.46
CA PRO A 13 -5.63 -13.92 13.38
C PRO A 13 -5.12 -14.08 14.82
N GLY A 14 -5.75 -13.39 15.77
CA GLY A 14 -5.37 -13.40 17.19
C GLY A 14 -4.34 -12.34 17.60
N PHE A 15 -3.80 -11.57 16.65
CA PHE A 15 -2.85 -10.48 16.90
C PHE A 15 -3.45 -9.08 16.66
N GLU A 16 -4.74 -8.97 16.36
CA GLU A 16 -5.41 -7.72 15.96
C GLU A 16 -5.22 -6.62 17.01
N LYS A 17 -5.48 -6.93 18.28
CA LYS A 17 -5.29 -5.97 19.38
C LYS A 17 -3.83 -5.56 19.53
N ARG A 18 -2.92 -6.55 19.51
CA ARG A 18 -1.48 -6.31 19.70
C ARG A 18 -0.89 -5.50 18.55
N PHE A 19 -1.37 -5.72 17.34
CA PHE A 19 -1.00 -4.97 16.15
C PHE A 19 -1.31 -3.48 16.30
N VAL A 20 -2.53 -3.14 16.74
CA VAL A 20 -2.93 -1.74 17.01
C VAL A 20 -2.13 -1.16 18.16
N GLU A 21 -1.99 -1.89 19.27
CA GLU A 21 -1.22 -1.43 20.45
C GLU A 21 0.23 -1.07 20.08
N ILE A 22 0.91 -1.93 19.31
CA ILE A 22 2.27 -1.65 18.87
C ILE A 22 2.31 -0.44 17.95
N PHE A 23 1.40 -0.37 16.98
CA PHE A 23 1.33 0.75 16.06
C PHE A 23 1.17 2.08 16.82
N GLU A 24 0.26 2.16 17.79
CA GLU A 24 0.06 3.34 18.64
C GLU A 24 1.29 3.68 19.48
N MET A 25 1.94 2.68 20.10
CA MET A 25 3.15 2.90 20.89
C MET A 25 4.28 3.50 20.04
N VAL A 26 4.46 2.99 18.81
CA VAL A 26 5.54 3.39 17.91
C VAL A 26 5.26 4.73 17.23
N SER A 27 4.04 4.94 16.75
CA SER A 27 3.65 6.16 16.02
C SER A 27 3.52 7.38 16.93
N GLN A 28 3.10 7.20 18.18
CA GLN A 28 2.88 8.28 19.14
C GLN A 28 4.03 8.45 20.14
N ASP A 29 5.13 7.71 19.98
CA ASP A 29 6.27 7.65 20.91
C ASP A 29 5.85 7.38 22.37
N LYS A 30 4.82 6.53 22.54
CA LYS A 30 4.22 6.18 23.85
C LYS A 30 4.80 4.88 24.42
N ILE A 31 6.05 4.56 24.10
CA ILE A 31 6.70 3.35 24.58
C ILE A 31 6.83 3.42 26.12
N PRO A 32 6.35 2.41 26.87
CA PRO A 32 6.37 2.44 28.34
C PRO A 32 7.78 2.65 28.89
N GLN A 33 7.95 3.68 29.71
CA GLN A 33 9.21 3.94 30.40
C GLN A 33 9.29 3.11 31.69
N PRO A 34 10.45 2.52 32.02
CA PRO A 34 10.59 1.70 33.21
C PRO A 34 10.48 2.54 34.48
N THR A 35 9.60 2.13 35.40
CA THR A 35 9.49 2.76 36.72
C THR A 35 10.72 2.42 37.59
N PHE A 36 10.89 3.15 38.70
CA PHE A 36 12.00 2.89 39.65
C PHE A 36 11.98 1.45 40.19
N PHE A 37 10.78 0.89 40.41
CA PHE A 37 10.59 -0.50 40.84
C PHE A 37 10.89 -1.50 39.71
N ASP A 38 10.57 -1.17 38.45
CA ASP A 38 10.90 -2.01 37.30
C ASP A 38 12.41 -2.13 37.08
N LYS A 39 13.14 -1.01 37.25
CA LYS A 39 14.61 -1.00 37.19
C LYS A 39 15.21 -1.87 38.30
N PHE A 40 14.67 -1.79 39.52
CA PHE A 40 15.12 -2.62 40.65
C PHE A 40 14.87 -4.12 40.42
N LYS A 41 13.80 -4.49 39.71
CA LYS A 41 13.49 -5.88 39.32
C LYS A 41 14.20 -6.33 38.03
N GLY A 42 15.00 -5.48 37.40
CA GLY A 42 15.69 -5.80 36.14
C GLY A 42 14.75 -5.99 34.93
N LYS A 43 13.52 -5.46 35.00
CA LYS A 43 12.55 -5.60 33.90
C LYS A 43 12.99 -4.72 32.73
N LYS A 44 13.29 -5.36 31.58
CA LYS A 44 13.56 -4.65 30.33
C LYS A 44 12.25 -4.29 29.63
N MET A 45 12.11 -3.04 29.23
CA MET A 45 11.03 -2.60 28.35
C MET A 45 11.47 -2.80 26.90
N PRO A 46 10.54 -3.10 25.98
CA PRO A 46 10.87 -3.29 24.59
C PRO A 46 11.33 -1.95 23.97
N THR A 47 12.34 -2.04 23.12
CA THR A 47 12.80 -0.94 22.29
C THR A 47 11.86 -0.71 21.10
N LYS A 48 11.97 0.46 20.44
CA LYS A 48 11.21 0.75 19.21
C LYS A 48 11.47 -0.30 18.13
N ASP A 49 12.72 -0.73 17.97
CA ASP A 49 13.10 -1.73 16.97
C ASP A 49 12.53 -3.12 17.29
N GLU A 50 12.55 -3.54 18.55
CA GLU A 50 11.91 -4.80 18.99
C GLU A 50 10.39 -4.77 18.76
N LEU A 51 9.74 -3.63 19.02
CA LEU A 51 8.32 -3.44 18.74
C LEU A 51 8.04 -3.49 17.23
N LEU A 52 8.84 -2.82 16.40
CA LEU A 52 8.69 -2.87 14.94
C LEU A 52 8.90 -4.29 14.40
N GLN A 53 9.90 -5.03 14.88
CA GLN A 53 10.11 -6.43 14.53
C GLN A 53 8.92 -7.30 14.92
N GLU A 54 8.39 -7.13 16.13
CA GLU A 54 7.17 -7.81 16.58
C GLU A 54 5.98 -7.45 15.69
N TRP A 55 5.83 -6.17 15.35
CA TRP A 55 4.75 -5.66 14.51
C TRP A 55 4.78 -6.30 13.12
N PHE A 56 5.92 -6.34 12.45
CA PHE A 56 6.07 -7.00 11.16
C PHE A 56 5.89 -8.52 11.24
N ALA A 57 6.36 -9.16 12.32
CA ALA A 57 6.17 -10.60 12.52
C ALA A 57 4.69 -10.99 12.70
N ASN A 58 3.87 -10.08 13.22
CA ASN A 58 2.45 -10.27 13.48
C ASN A 58 1.56 -9.92 12.27
N GLN A 59 2.15 -9.60 11.12
CA GLN A 59 1.42 -9.20 9.91
C GLN A 59 1.35 -10.28 8.85
N ILE A 60 0.28 -10.23 8.06
CA ILE A 60 0.17 -10.84 6.75
C ILE A 60 0.53 -9.75 5.73
N GLN A 61 1.48 -10.06 4.85
CA GLN A 61 2.01 -9.13 3.86
C GLN A 61 0.95 -8.77 2.81
N THR A 62 1.05 -7.58 2.24
CA THR A 62 0.09 -7.08 1.23
C THR A 62 0.15 -7.89 -0.07
N TYR A 63 1.34 -8.40 -0.42
CA TYR A 63 1.56 -9.24 -1.60
C TYR A 63 0.71 -10.53 -1.58
N GLU A 64 0.44 -11.08 -0.39
CA GLU A 64 -0.43 -12.25 -0.23
C GLU A 64 -1.89 -11.91 -0.55
N THR A 65 -2.35 -10.72 -0.12
CA THR A 65 -3.72 -10.24 -0.36
C THR A 65 -3.95 -9.95 -1.83
N ILE A 66 -2.97 -9.38 -2.55
CA ILE A 66 -3.09 -9.18 -4.01
C ILE A 66 -2.88 -10.48 -4.81
N LYS A 67 -2.56 -11.58 -4.13
CA LYS A 67 -2.25 -12.89 -4.73
C LYS A 67 -1.12 -12.79 -5.76
N ALA A 68 -0.06 -12.07 -5.41
CA ALA A 68 1.17 -12.05 -6.20
C ALA A 68 1.81 -13.46 -6.15
N PRO A 69 2.16 -14.05 -7.32
CA PRO A 69 2.85 -15.33 -7.34
C PRO A 69 4.27 -15.18 -6.82
N ARG A 70 4.82 -16.27 -6.29
CA ARG A 70 6.10 -16.27 -5.59
C ARG A 70 7.13 -17.15 -6.29
N VAL A 71 8.33 -16.62 -6.51
CA VAL A 71 9.47 -17.37 -7.06
C VAL A 71 9.80 -18.56 -6.15
N GLY A 72 10.17 -19.69 -6.76
CA GLY A 72 10.40 -20.96 -6.05
C GLY A 72 9.14 -21.70 -5.59
N ARG A 73 7.94 -21.12 -5.80
CA ARG A 73 6.65 -21.73 -5.45
C ARG A 73 5.69 -21.83 -6.63
N ASP A 74 5.51 -20.75 -7.36
CA ASP A 74 4.52 -20.62 -8.42
C ASP A 74 5.20 -20.64 -9.79
N LYS A 75 4.65 -21.44 -10.71
CA LYS A 75 5.23 -21.66 -12.04
C LYS A 75 5.35 -20.36 -12.85
N GLU A 76 4.35 -19.49 -12.76
CA GLU A 76 4.32 -18.20 -13.48
C GLU A 76 5.40 -17.23 -12.99
N ALA A 77 5.70 -17.21 -11.68
CA ALA A 77 6.80 -16.43 -11.14
C ALA A 77 8.17 -17.01 -11.51
N GLU A 78 8.29 -18.34 -11.59
CA GLU A 78 9.51 -19.03 -12.02
C GLU A 78 9.84 -18.72 -13.50
N GLU A 79 8.84 -18.70 -14.37
CA GLU A 79 9.01 -18.29 -15.77
C GLU A 79 9.39 -16.81 -15.88
N TRP A 80 8.75 -15.95 -15.10
CA TRP A 80 9.06 -14.52 -15.05
C TRP A 80 10.51 -14.24 -14.66
N ILE A 81 11.00 -14.85 -13.57
CA ILE A 81 12.37 -14.58 -13.09
C ILE A 81 13.43 -15.11 -14.07
N ARG A 82 13.14 -16.21 -14.79
CA ARG A 82 14.01 -16.73 -15.85
C ARG A 82 14.07 -15.80 -17.06
N ASN A 83 12.94 -15.23 -17.47
CA ASN A 83 12.92 -14.22 -18.52
C ASN A 83 13.71 -12.97 -18.10
N ARG A 84 13.56 -12.51 -16.85
CA ARG A 84 14.36 -11.39 -16.31
C ARG A 84 15.85 -11.70 -16.29
N TYR A 85 16.24 -12.92 -15.91
CA TYR A 85 17.62 -13.36 -16.00
C TYR A 85 18.15 -13.30 -17.43
N ASP A 86 17.31 -13.61 -18.42
CA ASP A 86 17.72 -13.62 -19.81
C ASP A 86 18.01 -12.24 -20.39
N GLU A 87 17.38 -11.21 -19.84
CA GLU A 87 17.57 -9.79 -20.17
C GLU A 87 18.83 -9.18 -19.52
N LEU A 88 19.47 -9.86 -18.56
CA LEU A 88 20.67 -9.34 -17.90
C LEU A 88 21.86 -9.28 -18.87
N GLU A 89 22.53 -8.12 -18.92
CA GLU A 89 23.78 -7.94 -19.66
C GLU A 89 24.91 -8.81 -19.08
N GLN A 90 24.97 -8.93 -17.75
CA GLN A 90 25.90 -9.78 -17.03
C GLN A 90 25.14 -10.84 -16.25
N LYS A 91 25.25 -12.09 -16.71
CA LYS A 91 24.54 -13.22 -16.13
C LYS A 91 25.40 -13.87 -15.04
N PRO A 92 25.04 -13.76 -13.74
CA PRO A 92 25.62 -14.64 -12.71
C PRO A 92 25.25 -16.10 -13.01
N SER A 93 25.67 -17.07 -12.20
CA SER A 93 25.13 -18.42 -12.39
C SER A 93 23.62 -18.41 -12.15
N LEU A 94 22.87 -19.09 -13.03
CA LEU A 94 21.41 -19.17 -12.92
C LEU A 94 20.97 -19.71 -11.57
N ASP A 95 21.65 -20.72 -11.03
CA ASP A 95 21.32 -21.30 -9.72
C ASP A 95 21.49 -20.28 -8.58
N GLN A 96 22.52 -19.43 -8.63
CA GLN A 96 22.71 -18.38 -7.63
C GLN A 96 21.64 -17.30 -7.78
N PHE A 97 21.34 -16.88 -9.01
CA PHE A 97 20.30 -15.91 -9.28
C PHE A 97 18.94 -16.37 -8.77
N LEU A 98 18.52 -17.61 -9.10
CA LEU A 98 17.24 -18.14 -8.63
C LEU A 98 17.18 -18.27 -7.11
N LYS A 99 18.31 -18.59 -6.46
CA LYS A 99 18.40 -18.65 -5.00
C LYS A 99 18.26 -17.28 -4.35
N ASP A 100 18.84 -16.23 -4.95
CA ASP A 100 18.77 -14.87 -4.42
C ASP A 100 17.34 -14.31 -4.50
N TYR A 101 16.53 -14.82 -5.41
CA TYR A 101 15.12 -14.44 -5.58
C TYR A 101 14.13 -15.47 -5.01
N ASP A 102 14.58 -16.53 -4.32
CA ASP A 102 13.67 -17.51 -3.72
C ASP A 102 12.75 -16.82 -2.71
N GLY A 103 11.43 -17.01 -2.85
CA GLY A 103 10.44 -16.35 -2.01
C GLY A 103 10.06 -14.93 -2.43
N TYR A 104 10.66 -14.37 -3.48
CA TYR A 104 10.28 -13.05 -4.02
C TYR A 104 8.86 -13.07 -4.59
N TYR A 105 8.05 -12.06 -4.26
CA TYR A 105 6.69 -11.88 -4.77
C TYR A 105 6.72 -11.05 -6.06
N VAL A 106 6.15 -11.57 -7.14
CA VAL A 106 6.10 -10.89 -8.45
C VAL A 106 4.79 -10.10 -8.56
N ILE A 107 4.80 -8.85 -8.12
CA ILE A 107 3.60 -7.98 -8.07
C ILE A 107 3.01 -7.73 -9.46
N GLU A 108 3.85 -7.65 -10.50
CA GLU A 108 3.43 -7.49 -11.91
C GLU A 108 2.45 -8.59 -12.36
N LEU A 109 2.49 -9.76 -11.72
CA LEU A 109 1.64 -10.92 -12.02
C LEU A 109 0.50 -11.11 -11.01
N ALA A 110 0.25 -10.13 -10.14
CA ALA A 110 -0.81 -10.20 -9.14
C ALA A 110 -2.19 -10.43 -9.76
N LYS A 111 -3.02 -11.26 -9.12
CA LYS A 111 -4.36 -11.59 -9.63
C LYS A 111 -5.40 -10.53 -9.27
N GLU A 112 -5.20 -9.84 -8.15
CA GLU A 112 -6.08 -8.77 -7.70
C GLU A 112 -5.53 -7.41 -8.16
N GLN A 113 -6.05 -6.92 -9.27
CA GLN A 113 -5.54 -5.74 -9.97
C GLN A 113 -5.91 -4.41 -9.29
N ASP A 114 -6.94 -4.39 -8.43
CA ASP A 114 -7.31 -3.18 -7.67
C ASP A 114 -6.27 -2.86 -6.58
N GLY A 115 -5.49 -3.84 -6.11
CA GLY A 115 -4.39 -3.61 -5.18
C GLY A 115 -3.05 -3.25 -5.83
N VAL A 116 -3.01 -3.19 -7.17
CA VAL A 116 -1.84 -2.81 -7.96
C VAL A 116 -2.18 -1.53 -8.75
N PRO A 117 -1.76 -0.36 -8.25
CA PRO A 117 -2.11 0.92 -8.84
C PRO A 117 -1.39 1.16 -10.15
N VAL A 118 -1.99 1.99 -11.00
CA VAL A 118 -1.33 2.46 -12.23
C VAL A 118 -0.48 3.72 -11.99
N TYR A 119 -0.84 4.49 -10.96
CA TYR A 119 -0.07 5.64 -10.49
C TYR A 119 0.92 5.16 -9.44
N ILE A 120 2.11 4.77 -9.89
CA ILE A 120 3.15 4.17 -9.05
C ILE A 120 4.25 5.17 -8.68
N ALA A 121 4.89 4.95 -7.54
CA ALA A 121 6.06 5.69 -7.12
C ALA A 121 7.32 4.97 -7.63
N MET A 122 8.14 5.65 -8.46
CA MET A 122 9.37 5.05 -8.97
C MET A 122 10.34 4.74 -7.82
N GLY A 123 10.87 3.51 -7.80
CA GLY A 123 11.79 3.06 -6.76
C GLY A 123 11.12 2.56 -5.47
N GLN A 124 9.79 2.45 -5.46
CA GLN A 124 9.02 1.71 -4.45
C GLN A 124 8.46 0.43 -5.05
N ASP A 125 7.91 -0.44 -4.20
CA ASP A 125 7.18 -1.62 -4.66
C ASP A 125 5.97 -1.23 -5.52
N GLU A 126 5.63 -2.07 -6.50
CA GLU A 126 4.62 -1.77 -7.51
C GLU A 126 3.20 -1.69 -6.95
N ASN A 127 2.98 -2.10 -5.69
CA ASN A 127 1.70 -1.95 -5.01
C ASN A 127 1.57 -0.64 -4.20
N VAL A 128 2.60 0.21 -4.19
CA VAL A 128 2.58 1.55 -3.58
C VAL A 128 1.89 2.54 -4.53
N PHE A 129 0.88 3.24 -4.01
CA PHE A 129 0.18 4.27 -4.77
C PHE A 129 0.94 5.60 -4.64
N ARG A 130 1.20 6.28 -5.75
CA ARG A 130 1.76 7.64 -5.78
C ARG A 130 0.69 8.66 -5.40
N GLY A 131 0.55 8.91 -4.10
CA GLY A 131 -0.47 9.79 -3.53
C GLY A 131 -0.33 11.27 -3.94
N GLU A 132 0.85 11.70 -4.38
CA GLU A 132 1.11 13.09 -4.78
C GLU A 132 0.17 13.59 -5.89
N PHE A 133 -0.28 12.73 -6.80
CA PHE A 133 -1.25 13.06 -7.85
C PHE A 133 -2.60 13.54 -7.31
N LEU A 134 -2.89 13.32 -6.02
CA LEU A 134 -4.10 13.84 -5.40
C LEU A 134 -4.10 15.37 -5.30
N ARG A 135 -2.93 16.03 -5.31
CA ARG A 135 -2.85 17.49 -5.34
C ARG A 135 -3.53 18.08 -6.57
N ASP A 136 -3.39 17.42 -7.71
CA ASP A 136 -4.01 17.86 -8.97
C ASP A 136 -5.54 17.76 -8.93
N CYS A 137 -6.06 17.00 -7.96
CA CYS A 137 -7.48 16.78 -7.73
C CYS A 137 -8.09 17.68 -6.64
N GLU A 138 -7.30 18.52 -5.95
CA GLU A 138 -7.79 19.37 -4.85
C GLU A 138 -9.00 20.21 -5.25
N ASN A 139 -8.97 20.77 -6.46
CA ASN A 139 -10.04 21.62 -6.98
C ASN A 139 -11.38 20.91 -7.18
N ILE A 140 -11.40 19.56 -7.18
CA ILE A 140 -12.62 18.76 -7.35
C ILE A 140 -13.04 17.99 -6.09
N ILE A 141 -12.11 17.70 -5.17
CA ILE A 141 -12.43 17.00 -3.90
C ILE A 141 -12.46 17.91 -2.67
N GLY A 142 -11.91 19.12 -2.78
CA GLY A 142 -11.75 20.07 -1.68
C GLY A 142 -10.52 19.81 -0.83
N GLU A 143 -10.07 20.87 -0.13
CA GLU A 143 -8.88 20.87 0.71
C GLU A 143 -8.95 19.83 1.84
N ASP A 144 -10.10 19.69 2.50
CA ASP A 144 -10.28 18.77 3.62
C ASP A 144 -9.97 17.33 3.21
N LEU A 145 -10.67 16.82 2.18
CA LEU A 145 -10.50 15.44 1.73
C LEU A 145 -9.11 15.20 1.14
N MET A 146 -8.54 16.19 0.44
CA MET A 146 -7.16 16.13 -0.05
C MET A 146 -6.18 16.01 1.12
N SER A 147 -6.27 16.88 2.12
CA SER A 147 -5.33 16.94 3.24
C SER A 147 -5.33 15.64 4.07
N GLU A 148 -6.47 14.95 4.15
CA GLU A 148 -6.57 13.67 4.85
C GLU A 148 -5.60 12.63 4.30
N ALA A 149 -5.29 12.64 3.00
CA ALA A 149 -4.37 11.70 2.36
C ALA A 149 -2.98 11.64 3.04
N TRP A 150 -2.52 12.75 3.62
CA TRP A 150 -1.23 12.88 4.31
C TRP A 150 -1.20 12.28 5.71
N ASN A 151 -2.26 11.57 6.13
CA ASN A 151 -2.29 10.84 7.40
C ASN A 151 -2.34 9.34 7.16
N THR A 152 -1.42 8.61 7.83
CA THR A 152 -1.48 7.15 7.95
C THR A 152 -2.82 6.72 8.55
N LYS A 153 -3.45 5.70 7.94
CA LYS A 153 -4.78 5.22 8.33
C LYS A 153 -4.76 3.73 8.58
N MET A 154 -5.50 3.31 9.60
CA MET A 154 -5.78 1.89 9.82
C MET A 154 -6.85 1.41 8.82
N ALA A 155 -7.13 0.10 8.80
CA ALA A 155 -7.96 -0.51 7.77
C ALA A 155 -9.36 0.11 7.64
N ASP A 156 -10.05 0.34 8.75
CA ASP A 156 -11.40 0.91 8.73
C ASP A 156 -11.41 2.35 8.23
N GLU A 157 -10.43 3.16 8.64
CA GLU A 157 -10.28 4.55 8.18
C GLU A 157 -9.86 4.62 6.71
N THR A 158 -9.03 3.69 6.26
CA THR A 158 -8.62 3.53 4.86
C THR A 158 -9.83 3.22 3.98
N LEU A 159 -10.68 2.29 4.45
CA LEU A 159 -11.92 1.94 3.76
C LEU A 159 -12.90 3.11 3.71
N ASP A 160 -13.12 3.79 4.83
CA ASP A 160 -13.99 4.97 4.89
C ASP A 160 -13.51 6.05 3.92
N TYR A 161 -12.23 6.39 3.98
CA TYR A 161 -11.63 7.41 3.12
C TYR A 161 -11.77 7.05 1.63
N GLY A 162 -11.48 5.81 1.26
CA GLY A 162 -11.67 5.31 -0.11
C GLY A 162 -13.11 5.41 -0.59
N ASN A 163 -14.09 5.09 0.26
CA ASN A 163 -15.52 5.21 -0.10
C ASN A 163 -15.96 6.66 -0.30
N ARG A 164 -15.50 7.59 0.55
CA ARG A 164 -15.79 9.02 0.39
C ARG A 164 -15.21 9.58 -0.91
N LEU A 165 -13.97 9.23 -1.24
CA LEU A 165 -13.36 9.58 -2.54
C LEU A 165 -14.16 9.01 -3.73
N MET A 166 -14.59 7.74 -3.63
CA MET A 166 -15.41 7.10 -4.66
C MET A 166 -16.75 7.82 -4.87
N GLU A 167 -17.41 8.25 -3.80
CA GLU A 167 -18.70 8.95 -3.86
C GLU A 167 -18.58 10.33 -4.53
N VAL A 168 -17.53 11.08 -4.18
CA VAL A 168 -17.22 12.37 -4.83
C VAL A 168 -16.94 12.16 -6.32
N ALA A 169 -16.08 11.19 -6.66
CA ALA A 169 -15.75 10.87 -8.05
C ALA A 169 -17.01 10.47 -8.86
N ASP A 170 -17.86 9.60 -8.30
CA ASP A 170 -19.12 9.18 -8.94
C ASP A 170 -20.09 10.34 -9.19
N THR A 171 -20.15 11.30 -8.26
CA THR A 171 -21.03 12.46 -8.41
C THR A 171 -20.57 13.35 -9.57
N ILE A 172 -19.27 13.63 -9.62
CA ILE A 172 -18.67 14.50 -10.64
C ILE A 172 -18.67 13.80 -12.01
N ALA A 173 -18.39 12.50 -12.05
CA ALA A 173 -18.43 11.73 -13.30
C ALA A 173 -19.82 11.76 -13.94
N ARG A 174 -20.89 11.61 -13.15
CA ARG A 174 -22.29 11.73 -13.62
C ARG A 174 -22.62 13.12 -14.16
N GLN A 175 -22.11 14.17 -13.53
CA GLN A 175 -22.33 15.55 -13.99
C GLN A 175 -21.63 15.86 -15.32
N ASN A 176 -20.54 15.14 -15.62
CA ASN A 176 -19.72 15.35 -16.81
C ASN A 176 -19.94 14.26 -17.88
N ASN A 177 -20.79 13.25 -17.64
CA ASN A 177 -21.06 12.10 -18.51
C ASN A 177 -19.81 11.25 -18.82
N VAL A 178 -18.96 11.04 -17.81
CA VAL A 178 -17.68 10.30 -17.93
C VAL A 178 -17.59 9.12 -16.97
N GLU A 179 -18.73 8.53 -16.58
CA GLU A 179 -18.79 7.39 -15.64
C GLU A 179 -18.03 6.15 -16.13
N TYR A 180 -17.76 6.04 -17.44
CA TYR A 180 -16.96 4.96 -18.01
C TYR A 180 -15.56 4.88 -17.40
N LEU A 181 -14.99 6.03 -16.95
CA LEU A 181 -13.68 6.12 -16.31
C LEU A 181 -13.58 5.24 -15.06
N LYS A 182 -14.70 5.01 -14.37
CA LYS A 182 -14.74 4.12 -13.20
C LYS A 182 -14.31 2.70 -13.55
N SER A 183 -14.55 2.23 -14.76
CA SER A 183 -14.16 0.88 -15.20
C SER A 183 -12.82 0.84 -15.94
N GLN A 184 -12.32 2.01 -16.35
CA GLN A 184 -11.07 2.14 -17.06
C GLN A 184 -9.88 1.88 -16.11
N ARG A 185 -8.86 1.16 -16.61
CA ARG A 185 -7.63 0.86 -15.86
C ARG A 185 -6.50 1.81 -16.20
N LEU A 186 -6.26 2.01 -17.50
CA LEU A 186 -5.17 2.85 -17.97
C LEU A 186 -5.59 4.32 -17.97
N PRO A 187 -4.70 5.26 -17.65
CA PRO A 187 -4.99 6.69 -17.73
C PRO A 187 -5.60 7.07 -19.09
N PRO A 188 -6.56 8.00 -19.12
CA PRO A 188 -7.11 8.50 -20.39
C PRO A 188 -6.04 9.21 -21.21
N ASP A 189 -6.18 9.16 -22.53
CA ASP A 189 -5.34 9.91 -23.47
C ASP A 189 -5.86 11.37 -23.55
N THR A 190 -5.75 12.07 -22.43
CA THR A 190 -6.18 13.47 -22.27
C THR A 190 -5.14 14.24 -21.48
N ASP A 191 -5.21 15.57 -21.53
CA ASP A 191 -4.35 16.44 -20.74
C ASP A 191 -4.54 16.19 -19.23
N GLU A 192 -3.49 16.34 -18.42
CA GLU A 192 -3.49 16.02 -16.99
C GLU A 192 -4.44 16.91 -16.18
N ASP A 193 -4.72 18.13 -16.68
CA ASP A 193 -5.62 19.08 -16.02
C ASP A 193 -7.11 18.84 -16.32
N THR A 194 -7.44 17.88 -17.21
CA THR A 194 -8.84 17.60 -17.55
C THR A 194 -9.59 16.91 -16.41
N ILE A 195 -10.92 16.99 -16.46
CA ILE A 195 -11.77 16.31 -15.49
C ILE A 195 -11.61 14.79 -15.60
N GLU A 196 -11.37 14.27 -16.81
CA GLU A 196 -11.17 12.85 -17.08
C GLU A 196 -9.91 12.33 -16.40
N SER A 197 -8.79 13.04 -16.54
CA SER A 197 -7.51 12.66 -15.90
C SER A 197 -7.62 12.66 -14.38
N LYS A 198 -8.22 13.72 -13.81
CA LYS A 198 -8.42 13.84 -12.36
C LYS A 198 -9.37 12.78 -11.80
N LEU A 199 -10.50 12.53 -12.46
CA LEU A 199 -11.42 11.47 -12.04
C LEU A 199 -10.80 10.08 -12.14
N HIS A 200 -9.94 9.84 -13.14
CA HIS A 200 -9.23 8.57 -13.24
C HIS A 200 -8.25 8.36 -12.07
N ILE A 201 -7.51 9.41 -11.66
CA ILE A 201 -6.69 9.39 -10.44
C ILE A 201 -7.54 9.03 -9.22
N LEU A 202 -8.67 9.73 -9.02
CA LEU A 202 -9.56 9.49 -7.89
C LEU A 202 -10.13 8.07 -7.88
N TYR A 203 -10.58 7.56 -9.02
CA TYR A 203 -11.09 6.19 -9.11
C TYR A 203 -10.01 5.15 -8.84
N SER A 204 -8.80 5.36 -9.36
CA SER A 204 -7.66 4.48 -9.13
C SER A 204 -7.30 4.44 -7.64
N LEU A 205 -7.18 5.61 -7.00
CA LEU A 205 -6.90 5.70 -5.56
C LEU A 205 -8.03 5.09 -4.71
N ALA A 206 -9.28 5.44 -5.00
CA ALA A 206 -10.42 4.97 -4.24
C ALA A 206 -10.56 3.45 -4.31
N LYS A 207 -10.38 2.82 -5.49
CA LYS A 207 -10.37 1.36 -5.63
C LYS A 207 -9.24 0.72 -4.81
N TRP A 208 -8.05 1.29 -4.89
CA TRP A 208 -6.89 0.81 -4.14
C TRP A 208 -7.13 0.86 -2.62
N LEU A 209 -7.61 2.00 -2.10
CA LEU A 209 -7.96 2.18 -0.69
C LEU A 209 -9.07 1.22 -0.26
N ILE A 210 -10.15 1.11 -1.05
CA ILE A 210 -11.28 0.23 -0.76
C ILE A 210 -10.82 -1.24 -0.77
N PHE A 211 -9.98 -1.63 -1.71
CA PHE A 211 -9.43 -2.98 -1.81
C PHE A 211 -8.63 -3.33 -0.55
N TYR A 212 -7.65 -2.50 -0.17
CA TYR A 212 -6.84 -2.76 1.01
C TYR A 212 -7.65 -2.68 2.30
N GLY A 213 -8.47 -1.64 2.47
CA GLY A 213 -9.32 -1.45 3.64
C GLY A 213 -10.28 -2.63 3.88
N LYS A 214 -11.00 -3.10 2.84
CA LYS A 214 -11.88 -4.29 2.94
C LYS A 214 -11.14 -5.56 3.30
N ASN A 215 -9.86 -5.64 2.93
CA ASN A 215 -9.01 -6.80 3.23
C ASN A 215 -8.26 -6.68 4.56
N GLY A 216 -8.55 -5.64 5.36
CA GLY A 216 -7.96 -5.44 6.69
C GLY A 216 -6.61 -4.73 6.69
N HIS A 217 -6.23 -4.10 5.57
CA HIS A 217 -4.99 -3.34 5.43
C HIS A 217 -5.26 -1.85 5.55
N GLY A 218 -4.42 -1.16 6.32
CA GLY A 218 -4.31 0.29 6.28
C GLY A 218 -3.27 0.76 5.25
N TYR A 219 -2.93 2.04 5.27
CA TYR A 219 -1.78 2.57 4.55
C TYR A 219 -0.96 3.54 5.40
N GLU A 220 0.35 3.56 5.17
CA GLU A 220 1.29 4.55 5.68
C GLU A 220 1.44 5.69 4.67
N ALA A 221 1.32 6.93 5.15
CA ALA A 221 1.60 8.13 4.38
C ALA A 221 3.08 8.50 4.52
N ASP A 222 3.84 8.39 3.43
CA ASP A 222 5.29 8.68 3.39
C ASP A 222 5.55 9.90 2.50
N PHE A 223 6.15 10.98 3.04
CA PHE A 223 6.32 12.27 2.35
C PHE A 223 7.46 13.13 2.88
#